data_AF-A0A2V8XRM6-F1
#
_entry.id   AF-A0A2V8XRM6-F1
#
_cell.length_a   1.000
_cell.length_b   1.000
_cell.length_c   1.000
_cell.angle_alpha   90.00
_cell.angle_beta   90.00
_cell.angle_gamma   90.00
#
_symmetry.space_group_name_H-M   'P 1'
#
loop_
_entity.id
_entity.type
_entity.pdbx_description
1 polymer ?
#
loop_
_entity_poly.entity_id
_entity_poly.type
_entity_poly.pdbx_seq_one_letter_code
_entity_poly.pdbx_strand_id
1 'polypeptide(L)' 'MARGWESKDIESQVEATQAPQQKATGPKTPEQIQREQQRKDLQLSRTRIVNDLASATHPNHRKSLEAALAHLDKKIADLA' A
#
# COMPACT_ATOMS: atom_id res chain seq x y z
N MET A 1 19.73 10.33 8.22
CA MET A 1 19.18 9.12 7.59
C MET A 1 17.75 8.87 8.08
N ALA A 2 16.88 9.87 7.95
CA ALA A 2 15.45 9.69 8.14
C ALA A 2 14.96 9.01 6.86
N ARG A 3 14.73 7.70 6.91
CA ARG A 3 14.16 6.95 5.79
C ARG A 3 12.81 7.57 5.50
N GLY A 4 12.76 8.37 4.43
CA GLY A 4 11.58 9.07 3.99
C GLY A 4 10.45 8.06 3.87
N TRP A 5 9.41 8.28 4.66
CA TRP A 5 8.14 7.62 4.47
C TRP A 5 7.71 7.96 3.05
N GLU A 6 7.68 6.94 2.20
CA GLU A 6 7.63 7.00 0.75
C GLU A 6 6.33 7.64 0.26
N SER A 7 6.28 8.97 0.23
CA SER A 7 5.23 9.76 -0.40
C SER A 7 5.73 10.49 -1.65
N LYS A 8 6.75 9.96 -2.34
CA LYS A 8 7.35 10.64 -3.51
C LYS A 8 7.26 9.90 -4.84
N ASP A 9 6.83 8.64 -4.87
CA ASP A 9 6.62 7.91 -6.11
C ASP A 9 5.34 7.08 -5.87
N ILE A 10 4.21 7.32 -6.52
CA ILE A 10 3.88 6.84 -7.87
C ILE A 10 2.76 7.76 -8.43
N GLU A 11 3.09 8.99 -8.82
CA GLU A 11 2.19 9.82 -9.65
C GLU A 11 2.38 9.53 -11.15
N SER A 12 3.28 8.60 -11.50
CA SER A 12 3.78 8.44 -12.87
C SER A 12 3.65 7.00 -13.37
N GLN A 13 2.43 6.43 -13.41
CA GLN A 13 2.17 5.20 -14.19
C GLN A 13 0.67 4.88 -14.32
N VAL A 14 -0.13 5.82 -14.82
CA VAL A 14 -1.46 5.48 -15.34
C VAL A 14 -1.71 6.00 -16.76
N GLU A 15 -0.76 6.70 -17.36
CA GLU A 15 -1.00 7.39 -18.64
C GLU A 15 -0.54 6.63 -19.90
N ALA A 16 -0.09 5.38 -19.78
CA ALA A 16 0.40 4.67 -20.96
C ALA A 16 0.07 3.19 -20.91
N THR A 17 -1.19 2.78 -21.01
CA THR A 17 -1.56 1.45 -21.55
C THR A 17 -3.07 1.40 -21.89
N GLN A 18 -3.32 1.64 -23.18
CA GLN A 18 -4.15 0.82 -24.07
C GLN A 18 -5.50 1.34 -24.57
N ALA A 19 -5.44 1.60 -25.88
CA ALA A 19 -6.49 1.58 -26.90
C ALA A 19 -7.32 0.26 -26.89
N PRO A 20 -8.43 0.20 -27.65
CA PRO A 20 -9.70 -0.34 -27.19
C PRO A 20 -9.80 -1.87 -27.34
N GLN A 21 -9.91 -2.57 -26.21
CA GLN A 21 -10.49 -3.90 -26.20
C GLN A 21 -11.81 -3.88 -25.43
N GLN A 22 -12.87 -4.07 -26.22
CA GLN A 22 -14.24 -4.25 -25.82
C GLN A 22 -14.34 -5.36 -24.77
N LYS A 23 -14.73 -5.01 -23.54
CA LYS A 23 -15.68 -5.73 -22.67
C LYS A 23 -15.77 -5.05 -21.31
N ALA A 24 -16.81 -4.24 -21.14
CA ALA A 24 -17.51 -3.95 -19.90
C ALA A 24 -16.67 -3.53 -18.68
N THR A 25 -16.22 -2.29 -18.65
CA THR A 25 -16.50 -1.31 -17.57
C THR A 25 -16.00 0.04 -18.07
N GLY A 26 -16.77 1.12 -17.88
CA GLY A 26 -16.33 2.48 -18.27
C GLY A 26 -14.99 2.86 -17.61
N PRO A 27 -14.37 3.99 -18.03
CA PRO A 27 -13.14 4.46 -17.40
C PRO A 27 -13.34 4.46 -15.88
N LYS A 28 -12.50 3.71 -15.15
CA LYS A 28 -12.55 3.68 -13.69
C LYS A 28 -12.52 5.12 -13.21
N THR A 29 -13.47 5.50 -12.35
CA THR A 29 -13.50 6.86 -11.84
C THR A 29 -12.19 7.13 -11.08
N PRO A 30 -11.68 8.37 -11.07
CA PRO A 30 -10.46 8.69 -10.32
C PRO A 30 -10.54 8.23 -8.86
N GLU A 31 -11.74 8.23 -8.28
CA GLU A 31 -12.05 7.72 -6.93
C GLU A 31 -11.85 6.21 -6.77
N GLN A 32 -12.16 5.40 -7.80
CA GLN A 32 -11.90 3.96 -7.79
C GLN A 32 -10.39 3.68 -7.91
N ILE A 33 -9.70 4.42 -8.75
CA ILE A 33 -8.24 4.31 -8.91
C ILE A 33 -7.53 4.67 -7.60
N GLN A 34 -7.93 5.77 -6.96
CA GLN A 34 -7.38 6.20 -5.67
C GLN A 34 -7.61 5.16 -4.57
N ARG A 35 -8.80 4.54 -4.50
CA ARG A 35 -9.05 3.47 -3.52
C ARG A 35 -8.20 2.24 -3.77
N GLU A 36 -8.03 1.82 -5.03
CA GLU A 36 -7.16 0.72 -5.39
C GLU A 36 -5.69 1.02 -5.05
N GLN A 37 -5.23 2.25 -5.30
CA GLN A 37 -3.88 2.71 -4.96
C GLN A 37 -3.65 2.72 -3.45
N GLN A 38 -4.54 3.37 -2.70
CA GLN A 38 -4.46 3.40 -1.24
C GLN A 38 -4.39 1.99 -0.63
N ARG A 39 -5.20 1.06 -1.16
CA ARG A 39 -5.15 -0.34 -0.73
C ARG A 39 -3.80 -0.98 -1.04
N LYS A 40 -3.26 -0.80 -2.25
CA LYS A 40 -1.95 -1.33 -2.64
C LYS A 40 -0.83 -0.77 -1.77
N ASP A 41 -0.86 0.53 -1.47
CA ASP A 41 0.15 1.19 -0.64
C ASP A 41 0.16 0.63 0.79
N LEU A 42 -1.02 0.42 1.36
CA LEU A 42 -1.14 -0.21 2.68
C LEU A 42 -0.69 -1.67 2.67
N GLN A 43 -1.01 -2.44 1.62
CA GLN A 43 -0.53 -3.82 1.47
C GLN A 43 0.99 -3.91 1.33
N LEU A 44 1.60 -2.99 0.58
CA LEU A 44 3.06 -2.90 0.45
C LEU A 44 3.70 -2.60 1.81
N SER A 45 3.13 -1.63 2.54
CA SER A 45 3.57 -1.26 3.88
C SER A 45 3.49 -2.44 4.85
N ARG A 46 2.37 -3.19 4.83
CA ARG A 46 2.19 -4.39 5.64
C ARG A 46 3.27 -5.43 5.37
N THR A 47 3.53 -5.69 4.09
CA THR A 47 4.54 -6.69 3.66
C THR A 47 5.93 -6.32 4.17
N ARG A 48 6.29 -5.03 4.11
CA ARG A 48 7.56 -4.53 4.66
C ARG A 48 7.64 -4.72 6.17
N ILE A 49 6.58 -4.39 6.92
CA ILE A 49 6.58 -4.58 8.37
C ILE A 49 6.69 -6.06 8.75
N VAL A 50 6.06 -6.98 8.00
CA VAL A 50 6.23 -8.43 8.21
C VAL A 50 7.69 -8.85 7.98
N ASN A 51 8.33 -8.35 6.93
CA ASN A 51 9.73 -8.63 6.64
C ASN A 51 10.68 -8.05 7.71
N ASP A 52 10.40 -6.82 8.18
CA ASP A 52 11.13 -6.20 9.27
C ASP A 52 10.93 -7.00 10.57
N LEU A 53 9.73 -7.52 10.82
CA LEU A 53 9.43 -8.41 11.95
C LEU A 53 10.24 -9.71 11.89
N ALA A 54 10.42 -10.28 10.70
CA ALA A 54 11.20 -11.49 10.49
C ALA A 54 12.69 -11.28 10.76
N SER A 55 13.21 -10.08 10.51
CA SER A 55 14.62 -9.73 10.78
C SER A 55 14.84 -9.05 12.13
N ALA A 56 13.78 -8.61 12.80
CA ALA A 56 13.85 -7.91 14.08
C ALA A 56 14.24 -8.84 15.23
N THR A 57 15.46 -8.64 15.73
CA THR A 57 16.00 -9.35 16.90
C THR A 57 15.67 -8.68 18.23
N HIS A 58 15.36 -7.38 18.21
CA HIS A 58 15.15 -6.57 19.41
C HIS A 58 13.68 -6.59 19.85
N PRO A 59 13.35 -6.97 21.10
CA PRO A 59 11.96 -7.15 21.54
C PRO A 59 11.14 -5.86 21.52
N ASN A 60 11.74 -4.71 21.84
CA ASN A 60 11.05 -3.42 21.79
C ASN A 60 10.76 -2.98 20.35
N HIS A 61 11.70 -3.23 19.43
CA HIS A 61 11.51 -2.94 18.01
C HIS A 61 10.42 -3.84 17.42
N ARG A 62 10.43 -5.11 17.78
CA ARG A 62 9.41 -6.09 17.39
C ARG A 62 8.00 -5.68 17.84
N LYS A 63 7.84 -5.25 19.09
CA LYS A 63 6.55 -4.72 19.60
C LYS A 63 6.08 -3.50 18.81
N SER A 64 6.98 -2.60 18.43
CA SER A 64 6.62 -1.43 17.62
C SER A 64 6.15 -1.82 16.21
N LEU A 65 6.79 -2.82 15.59
CA LEU A 65 6.40 -3.35 14.29
C LEU A 65 5.05 -4.08 14.35
N GLU A 66 4.81 -4.87 15.41
CA GLU A 66 3.52 -5.54 15.63
C GLU A 66 2.36 -4.54 15.78
N ALA A 67 2.57 -3.46 16.56
CA ALA A 67 1.57 -2.40 16.70
C ALA A 67 1.31 -1.67 15.37
N ALA A 68 2.36 -1.38 14.61
CA ALA A 68 2.24 -0.76 13.30
C ALA A 68 1.52 -1.69 12.29
N LEU A 69 1.79 -2.99 12.33
CA LEU A 69 1.12 -4.01 11.51
C LEU A 69 -0.38 -4.05 11.82
N ALA A 70 -0.76 -4.10 13.09
CA ALA A 70 -2.16 -4.10 13.49
C ALA A 70 -2.91 -2.84 13.02
N HIS A 71 -2.24 -1.69 13.06
CA HIS A 71 -2.80 -0.43 12.57
C HIS A 71 -2.99 -0.44 11.04
N LEU A 72 -2.02 -0.98 10.28
CA LEU A 72 -2.13 -1.14 8.83
C LEU A 72 -3.26 -2.11 8.46
N ASP A 73 -3.35 -3.25 9.15
CA ASP A 73 -4.39 -4.26 8.92
C ASP A 73 -5.78 -3.68 9.15
N LYS A 74 -5.96 -2.86 10.20
CA LYS A 74 -7.23 -2.15 10.43
C LYS A 74 -7.57 -1.20 9.27
N LYS A 75 -6.61 -0.40 8.80
CA LYS A 75 -6.83 0.50 7.66
C LYS A 75 -7.18 -0.25 6.37
N ILE A 76 -6.55 -1.40 6.14
CA ILE A 76 -6.85 -2.24 4.97
C ILE A 76 -8.26 -2.81 5.10
N ALA A 77 -8.68 -3.24 6.29
CA ALA A 77 -10.03 -3.74 6.54
C ALA A 77 -11.09 -2.65 6.36
N ASP A 78 -10.81 -1.41 6.78
CA ASP A 78 -11.71 -0.26 6.60
C ASP A 78 -11.85 0.15 5.11
N LEU A 79 -10.87 -0.21 4.27
CA LEU A 79 -10.85 0.07 2.82
C LEU A 79 -11.32 -1.10 1.95
N ALA A 80 -11.56 -2.28 2.54
CA ALA A 80 -12.02 -3.49 1.86
C ALA A 80 -13.54 -3.51 1.71
#